data_AF-A0A2W0BZL0-F1
#
_entry.id   AF-A0A2W0BZL0-F1
#
_cell.length_a   1.000
_cell.length_b   1.000
_cell.length_c   1.000
_cell.angle_alpha   90.00
_cell.angle_beta   90.00
_cell.angle_gamma   90.00
#
_symmetry.space_group_name_H-M   'P 1'
#
loop_
_entity.id
_entity.type
_entity.pdbx_description
1 polymer ?
#
loop_
_entity_poly.entity_id
_entity_poly.type
_entity_poly.pdbx_seq_one_letter_code
_entity_poly.pdbx_strand_id
1 'polypeptide(L)'
;MKPNAVLVVTSLLSILLLTLHVTDDIVRGISKAESSNIALLVLTVLLYGTLVLAERRSGHVIMLLVGLFAAAMPVMHMRGVHYPEIAKSTGGFFFVWTLWALGGLGGVTIMLAARGLWNLRRR
;
A
#
# COMPACT_ATOMS: atom_id res chain seq x y z
N MET A 1 8.74 -19.39 10.57
CA MET A 1 8.93 -18.23 9.66
C MET A 1 9.88 -17.25 10.34
N LYS A 2 10.84 -16.66 9.62
CA LYS A 2 11.65 -15.55 10.18
C LYS A 2 10.70 -14.43 10.62
N PRO A 3 10.94 -13.70 11.72
CA PRO A 3 10.03 -12.69 12.26
C PRO A 3 9.54 -11.66 11.23
N ASN A 4 10.34 -11.39 10.18
CA ASN A 4 10.02 -10.41 9.15
C ASN A 4 9.37 -11.00 7.88
N ALA A 5 9.27 -12.32 7.73
CA ALA A 5 8.69 -12.91 6.52
C ALA A 5 7.21 -12.51 6.33
N VAL A 6 6.44 -12.45 7.42
CA VAL A 6 5.04 -12.02 7.37
C VAL A 6 4.95 -10.53 6.98
N LEU A 7 5.78 -9.68 7.57
CA LEU A 7 5.83 -8.25 7.25
C LEU A 7 6.19 -8.02 5.77
N VAL A 8 7.20 -8.72 5.25
CA VAL A 8 7.59 -8.64 3.84
C VAL A 8 6.43 -9.08 2.94
N VAL A 9 5.78 -10.20 3.23
CA VAL A 9 4.66 -10.71 2.42
C VAL A 9 3.48 -9.73 2.43
N THR A 10 3.07 -9.22 3.59
CA THR A 10 1.97 -8.25 3.65
C THR A 10 2.32 -6.93 2.97
N SER A 11 3.57 -6.47 3.07
CA SER A 11 4.05 -5.31 2.32
C SER A 11 4.06 -5.54 0.81
N LEU A 12 4.53 -6.69 0.32
CA LEU A 12 4.53 -7.00 -1.11
C LEU A 12 3.10 -7.10 -1.68
N LEU A 13 2.18 -7.74 -0.94
CA LEU A 13 0.77 -7.77 -1.33
C LEU A 13 0.15 -6.36 -1.34
N SER A 14 0.48 -5.52 -0.35
CA SER A 14 0.03 -4.13 -0.32
C SER A 14 0.56 -3.33 -1.50
N ILE A 15 1.84 -3.50 -1.86
CA ILE A 15 2.44 -2.85 -3.04
C ILE A 15 1.76 -3.31 -4.32
N LEU A 16 1.56 -4.62 -4.50
CA LEU A 16 0.85 -5.17 -5.66
C LEU A 16 -0.55 -4.56 -5.80
N LEU A 17 -1.34 -4.60 -4.73
CA LEU A 17 -2.69 -4.04 -4.73
C LEU A 17 -2.68 -2.52 -4.97
N LEU A 18 -1.69 -1.80 -4.44
CA LEU A 18 -1.55 -0.37 -4.66
C LEU A 18 -1.28 -0.06 -6.14
N THR A 19 -0.44 -0.86 -6.81
CA THR A 19 -0.21 -0.69 -8.26
C THR A 19 -1.45 -0.98 -9.10
N LEU A 20 -2.25 -1.99 -8.72
CA LEU A 20 -3.54 -2.27 -9.38
C LEU A 20 -4.53 -1.12 -9.17
N HIS A 21 -4.63 -0.62 -7.94
CA HIS A 21 -5.50 0.52 -7.57
C HIS A 21 -5.14 1.79 -8.34
N VAL A 22 -3.84 2.17 -8.33
CA VAL A 22 -3.37 3.36 -9.05
C VAL A 22 -3.60 3.23 -10.56
N THR A 23 -3.45 2.03 -11.12
CA THR A 23 -3.75 1.77 -12.53
C THR A 23 -5.24 2.00 -12.83
N ASP A 24 -6.13 1.47 -11.97
CA ASP A 24 -7.59 1.68 -12.11
C ASP A 24 -7.95 3.17 -12.00
N ASP A 25 -7.33 3.92 -11.08
CA ASP A 25 -7.51 5.37 -10.96
C ASP A 25 -7.07 6.12 -12.24
N ILE A 26 -5.97 5.72 -12.86
CA ILE A 26 -5.50 6.33 -14.12
C ILE A 26 -6.48 6.01 -15.26
N VAL A 27 -6.92 4.76 -15.38
CA VAL A 27 -7.88 4.33 -16.42
C VAL A 27 -9.22 5.08 -16.30
N ARG A 28 -9.64 5.39 -15.07
CA ARG A 28 -10.86 6.19 -14.78
C ARG A 28 -10.66 7.69 -14.88
N GLY A 29 -9.44 8.17 -15.14
CA GLY A 29 -9.11 9.60 -15.21
C GLY A 29 -9.11 10.32 -13.86
N ILE A 30 -9.08 9.59 -12.74
CA ILE A 30 -8.99 10.13 -11.38
C ILE A 30 -7.55 10.63 -11.12
N SER A 31 -6.55 9.88 -11.60
CA SER A 31 -5.12 10.19 -11.47
C SER A 31 -4.48 10.51 -12.82
N LYS A 32 -3.52 11.44 -12.86
CA LYS A 32 -2.79 11.81 -14.09
C LYS A 32 -1.66 10.83 -14.40
N ALA A 33 -1.44 10.53 -15.67
CA ALA A 33 -0.34 9.67 -16.11
C ALA A 33 1.06 10.30 -15.93
N GLU A 34 1.21 11.63 -16.00
CA GLU A 34 2.52 12.30 -15.80
C GLU A 34 3.08 12.12 -14.37
N SER A 35 2.22 12.03 -13.34
CA SER A 35 2.64 11.65 -11.99
C SER A 35 3.19 10.21 -11.90
N SER A 36 3.04 9.40 -12.95
CA SER A 36 3.49 8.00 -12.99
C SER A 36 5.01 7.84 -12.95
N ASN A 37 5.79 8.78 -13.51
CA ASN A 37 7.27 8.67 -13.46
C ASN A 37 7.81 8.78 -12.04
N ILE A 38 7.24 9.68 -11.23
CA ILE A 38 7.57 9.78 -9.80
C ILE A 38 7.04 8.54 -9.06
N ALA A 39 5.84 8.07 -9.41
CA ALA A 39 5.29 6.84 -8.83
C ALA A 39 6.17 5.61 -9.09
N LEU A 40 6.84 5.50 -10.24
CA LEU A 40 7.80 4.44 -10.55
C LEU A 40 9.04 4.50 -9.66
N LEU A 41 9.57 5.70 -9.42
CA LEU A 41 10.69 5.89 -8.49
C LEU A 41 10.27 5.50 -7.06
N VAL A 42 9.10 5.96 -6.61
CA VAL A 42 8.55 5.59 -5.30
C VAL A 42 8.36 4.08 -5.22
N LEU A 43 7.74 3.44 -6.22
CA LEU A 43 7.55 2.00 -6.29
C LEU A 43 8.88 1.25 -6.17
N THR A 44 9.92 1.72 -6.87
CA THR A 44 11.28 1.14 -6.79
C THR A 44 11.83 1.21 -5.37
N VAL A 45 11.69 2.35 -4.69
CA VAL A 45 12.12 2.53 -3.29
C VAL A 45 11.32 1.62 -2.35
N LEU A 46 10.00 1.53 -2.51
CA LEU A 46 9.15 0.68 -1.69
C LEU A 46 9.50 -0.81 -1.85
N LEU A 47 9.71 -1.27 -3.09
CA LEU A 47 10.13 -2.64 -3.39
C LEU A 47 11.52 -2.93 -2.84
N TYR A 48 12.50 -2.06 -3.08
CA TYR A 48 13.86 -2.24 -2.58
C TYR A 48 13.90 -2.26 -1.05
N GLY A 49 13.20 -1.34 -0.39
CA GLY A 49 13.12 -1.30 1.06
C GLY A 49 12.46 -2.55 1.65
N THR A 50 11.42 -3.06 1.00
CA THR A 50 10.70 -4.27 1.42
C THR A 50 11.55 -5.53 1.23
N LEU A 51 12.25 -5.66 0.10
CA LEU A 51 12.98 -6.88 -0.25
C LEU A 51 14.40 -6.92 0.32
N VAL A 52 15.13 -5.81 0.24
CA VAL A 52 16.57 -5.76 0.53
C VAL A 52 16.84 -5.25 1.95
N LEU A 53 15.98 -4.38 2.48
CA LEU A 53 16.20 -3.72 3.76
C LEU A 53 15.32 -4.26 4.89
N ALA A 54 14.60 -5.37 4.70
CA ALA A 54 13.59 -5.90 5.62
C ALA A 54 14.07 -6.03 7.09
N GLU A 55 15.34 -6.38 7.31
CA GLU A 55 15.93 -6.57 8.64
C GLU A 55 16.50 -5.27 9.25
N ARG A 56 16.53 -4.17 8.50
CA ARG A 56 17.08 -2.88 8.92
C ARG A 56 15.99 -1.93 9.40
N ARG A 57 16.37 -0.97 10.25
CA ARG A 57 15.46 0.10 10.70
C ARG A 57 14.88 0.87 9.53
N SER A 58 15.68 1.19 8.51
CA SER A 58 15.22 1.88 7.30
C SER A 58 14.18 1.06 6.51
N GLY A 59 14.34 -0.26 6.38
CA GLY A 59 13.34 -1.09 5.71
C GLY A 59 12.02 -1.15 6.49
N HIS A 60 12.07 -1.20 7.83
CA HIS A 60 10.86 -1.10 8.64
C HIS A 60 10.15 0.25 8.50
N VAL A 61 10.90 1.36 8.38
CA VAL A 61 10.31 2.67 8.08
C VAL A 61 9.65 2.66 6.70
N ILE A 62 10.30 2.09 5.68
CA ILE A 62 9.73 1.99 4.33
C ILE A 62 8.45 1.14 4.35
N MET A 63 8.46 -0.03 4.99
CA MET A 63 7.29 -0.90 5.09
C MET A 63 6.17 -0.26 5.93
N LEU A 64 6.49 0.58 6.91
CA LEU A 64 5.50 1.40 7.60
C LEU A 64 4.81 2.38 6.64
N LEU A 65 5.58 3.05 5.77
CA LEU A 65 5.03 3.94 4.74
C LEU A 65 4.17 3.17 3.72
N VAL A 66 4.59 1.97 3.31
CA VAL A 66 3.74 1.07 2.48
C VAL A 66 2.38 0.86 3.14
N GLY A 67 2.38 0.46 4.41
CA GLY A 67 1.14 0.20 5.15
C GLY A 67 0.27 1.46 5.30
N LEU A 68 0.88 2.62 5.54
CA LEU A 68 0.18 3.91 5.62
C LEU A 68 -0.46 4.30 4.29
N PHE A 69 0.25 4.19 3.17
CA PHE A 69 -0.32 4.46 1.85
C PHE A 69 -1.49 3.52 1.56
N ALA A 70 -1.33 2.22 1.79
CA ALA A 70 -2.39 1.24 1.57
C ALA A 70 -3.63 1.52 2.46
N ALA A 71 -3.43 1.77 3.75
CA ALA A 71 -4.53 2.05 4.67
C ALA A 71 -5.23 3.40 4.39
N ALA A 72 -4.53 4.37 3.79
CA ALA A 72 -5.11 5.67 3.44
C ALA A 72 -6.07 5.58 2.23
N MET A 73 -5.83 4.69 1.27
CA MET A 73 -6.65 4.57 0.05
C MET A 73 -8.16 4.46 0.31
N PRO A 74 -8.68 3.54 1.16
CA PRO A 74 -10.12 3.48 1.41
C PRO A 74 -10.66 4.78 2.03
N VAL A 75 -9.90 5.46 2.88
CA VAL A 75 -10.31 6.74 3.48
C VAL A 75 -10.39 7.85 2.43
N MET A 76 -9.40 7.91 1.53
CA MET A 76 -9.32 8.93 0.48
C MET A 76 -10.41 8.75 -0.59
N HIS A 77 -10.70 7.50 -0.97
CA HIS A 77 -11.62 7.21 -2.07
C HIS A 77 -13.07 7.01 -1.63
N MET A 78 -13.34 6.28 -0.54
CA MET A 78 -14.73 5.96 -0.14
C MET A 78 -15.45 7.15 0.50
N ARG A 79 -14.73 8.19 0.91
CA ARG A 79 -15.30 9.46 1.37
C ARG A 79 -15.53 10.47 0.23
N GLY A 80 -15.12 10.15 -1.00
CA GLY A 80 -15.22 11.05 -2.15
C GLY A 80 -16.62 11.10 -2.75
N VAL A 81 -17.00 12.26 -3.29
CA VAL A 81 -18.32 12.49 -3.93
C VAL A 81 -18.60 11.55 -5.11
N HIS A 82 -17.57 11.08 -5.80
CA HIS A 82 -17.67 10.17 -6.95
C HIS A 82 -17.78 8.68 -6.55
N TYR A 83 -17.59 8.33 -5.27
CA TYR A 83 -17.60 6.95 -4.81
C TYR A 83 -18.90 6.19 -5.18
N PRO A 84 -20.12 6.74 -4.96
CA PRO A 84 -21.35 6.03 -5.27
C PRO A 84 -21.50 5.69 -6.77
N GLU A 85 -20.98 6.54 -7.66
CA GLU A 85 -21.01 6.31 -9.10
C GLU A 85 -20.01 5.23 -9.51
N ILE A 86 -18.76 5.32 -9.02
CA ILE A 86 -17.72 4.32 -9.30
C ILE A 86 -18.15 2.95 -8.81
N ALA A 87 -18.72 2.86 -7.59
CA ALA A 87 -19.17 1.60 -6.99
C ALA A 87 -20.28 0.90 -7.81
N LYS A 88 -21.09 1.66 -8.57
CA LYS A 88 -22.16 1.12 -9.43
C LYS A 88 -21.72 0.87 -10.88
N SER A 89 -20.51 1.29 -11.26
CA SER A 89 -19.98 1.14 -12.62
C SER A 89 -19.55 -0.29 -12.93
N THR A 90 -19.31 -0.59 -14.22
CA THR A 90 -18.84 -1.89 -14.73
C THR A 90 -17.46 -2.34 -14.19
N GLY A 91 -16.79 -1.56 -13.35
CA GLY A 91 -15.60 -1.99 -12.59
C GLY A 91 -15.67 -1.72 -11.08
N GLY A 92 -16.83 -1.29 -10.57
CA GLY A 92 -17.01 -0.89 -9.18
C GLY A 92 -16.69 -1.98 -8.17
N PHE A 93 -16.99 -3.25 -8.51
CA PHE A 93 -16.63 -4.40 -7.67
C PHE A 93 -15.11 -4.45 -7.40
N PHE A 94 -14.30 -4.40 -8.46
CA PHE A 94 -12.85 -4.50 -8.34
C PHE A 94 -12.26 -3.29 -7.59
N PHE A 95 -12.77 -2.10 -7.87
CA PHE A 95 -12.40 -0.88 -7.15
C PHE A 95 -12.67 -1.00 -5.64
N VAL A 96 -13.91 -1.32 -5.25
CA VAL A 96 -14.29 -1.46 -3.84
C VAL A 96 -13.51 -2.59 -3.17
N TRP A 97 -13.40 -3.74 -3.82
CA TRP A 97 -12.65 -4.89 -3.29
C TRP A 97 -11.17 -4.53 -3.02
N THR A 98 -10.53 -3.82 -3.94
CA THR A 98 -9.13 -3.42 -3.80
C THR A 98 -8.95 -2.45 -2.62
N LEU A 99 -9.87 -1.51 -2.41
CA LEU A 99 -9.85 -0.61 -1.24
C LEU A 99 -9.98 -1.36 0.09
N TRP A 100 -10.85 -2.38 0.16
CA TRP A 100 -10.97 -3.25 1.33
C TRP A 100 -9.68 -4.06 1.58
N ALA A 101 -9.12 -4.66 0.51
CA ALA A 101 -7.89 -5.43 0.60
C ALA A 101 -6.70 -4.56 1.06
N LEU A 102 -6.57 -3.35 0.51
CA LEU A 102 -5.55 -2.37 0.89
C LEU A 102 -5.72 -1.89 2.34
N GLY A 103 -6.95 -1.59 2.76
CA GLY A 103 -7.23 -1.19 4.14
C GLY A 103 -6.83 -2.27 5.16
N GLY A 104 -7.24 -3.52 4.90
CA GLY A 104 -6.92 -4.65 5.78
C GLY A 104 -5.42 -4.97 5.83
N LEU A 105 -4.79 -5.16 4.67
CA LEU A 105 -3.36 -5.47 4.61
C LEU A 105 -2.49 -4.32 5.10
N GLY A 106 -2.84 -3.08 4.73
CA GLY A 106 -2.13 -1.88 5.18
C GLY A 106 -2.11 -1.76 6.69
N GLY A 107 -3.25 -2.00 7.36
CA GLY A 107 -3.34 -2.02 8.81
C GLY A 107 -2.41 -3.06 9.46
N VAL A 108 -2.41 -4.29 8.94
CA VAL A 108 -1.51 -5.37 9.43
C VAL A 108 -0.04 -4.99 9.20
N THR A 109 0.30 -4.47 8.03
CA THR A 109 1.66 -4.02 7.71
C THR A 109 2.13 -2.91 8.65
N ILE A 110 1.28 -1.93 8.98
CA ILE A 110 1.59 -0.86 9.96
C ILE A 110 1.92 -1.48 11.32
N MET A 111 1.06 -2.36 11.84
CA MET A 111 1.24 -2.98 13.16
C MET A 111 2.56 -3.77 13.23
N LEU A 112 2.86 -4.55 12.20
CA LEU A 112 4.07 -5.36 12.13
C LEU A 112 5.33 -4.48 11.99
N ALA A 113 5.30 -3.46 11.14
CA ALA A 113 6.42 -2.54 10.96
C ALA A 113 6.71 -1.74 12.25
N ALA A 114 5.67 -1.23 12.92
CA ALA A 114 5.80 -0.54 14.20
C ALA A 114 6.39 -1.46 15.29
N ARG A 115 5.91 -2.71 15.37
CA ARG A 115 6.47 -3.72 16.28
C ARG A 115 7.95 -4.00 15.98
N GLY A 116 8.32 -4.13 14.72
CA GLY A 116 9.71 -4.36 14.32
C GLY A 116 10.63 -3.19 14.66
N LEU A 117 10.19 -1.94 14.42
CA LEU A 117 10.92 -0.73 14.84
C LEU A 117 11.12 -0.68 16.36
N TRP A 118 10.07 -1.02 17.12
CA TRP A 118 10.11 -1.04 18.57
C TRP A 118 11.11 -2.08 19.10
N ASN A 119 11.14 -3.27 18.50
CA ASN A 119 12.08 -4.33 18.87
C ASN A 119 13.53 -3.96 18.54
N LEU A 120 13.78 -3.28 17.41
CA LEU A 120 15.10 -2.79 17.04
C LEU A 120 15.61 -1.69 17.98
N ARG A 121 14.72 -0.87 18.56
CA ARG A 121 15.09 0.14 19.58
C ARG A 121 15.51 -0.47 20.91
N ARG A 122 15.02 -1.67 21.24
CA ARG A 122 15.31 -2.37 22.51
C ARG A 122 16.59 -3.20 22.47
N ARG A 123 17.21 -3.35 21.31
CA ARG A 123 18.50 -4.00 21.11
C ARG A 123 19.60 -2.94 21.09
#